data_AF-D4TWY7-F1
#
_entry.id   AF-D4TWY7-F1
#
_cell.length_a   1.000
_cell.length_b   1.000
_cell.length_c   1.000
_cell.angle_alpha   90.00
_cell.angle_beta   90.00
_cell.angle_gamma   90.00
#
_symmetry.space_group_name_H-M   'P 1'
#
loop_
_entity.id
_entity.type
_entity.pdbx_description
1 polymer ?
#
loop_
_entity_poly.entity_id
_entity_poly.type
_entity_poly.pdbx_seq_one_letter_code
_entity_poly.pdbx_strand_id
1 'polypeptide(L)' 'MRIAYICADPGIPVFGTKGASVHIQDVVRELVRRGHDVEIHAVRMGDRVPADLADVPTVEYPLDADGAGDRERA' A
#
# COMPACT_ATOMS: atom_id res chain seq x y z
N MET A 1 4.37 -18.18 3.97
CA MET A 1 5.62 -17.37 3.97
C MET A 1 5.33 -16.05 4.64
N ARG A 2 6.37 -15.33 5.10
CA ARG A 2 6.23 -13.95 5.60
C ARG A 2 6.60 -12.99 4.48
N ILE A 3 5.74 -12.03 4.16
CA ILE A 3 5.86 -11.14 3.00
C ILE A 3 5.63 -9.70 3.45
N ALA A 4 6.57 -8.82 3.12
CA ALA A 4 6.39 -7.38 3.26
C ALA A 4 6.04 -6.79 1.89
N TYR A 5 4.86 -6.21 1.73
CA TYR A 5 4.49 -5.45 0.54
C TYR A 5 4.87 -3.98 0.73
N ILE A 6 5.77 -3.45 -0.09
CA ILE A 6 6.29 -2.08 0.07
C ILE A 6 5.78 -1.18 -1.06
N CYS A 7 5.11 -0.09 -0.70
CA CYS A 7 4.75 1.00 -1.61
C CYS A 7 5.45 2.30 -1.19
N ALA A 8 6.57 2.63 -1.86
CA ALA A 8 7.34 3.84 -1.58
C ALA A 8 6.83 5.09 -2.33
N ASP A 9 5.77 4.96 -3.13
CA ASP A 9 5.24 6.04 -3.95
C ASP A 9 4.19 6.86 -3.18
N PRO A 10 4.46 8.14 -2.82
CA PRO A 10 3.48 8.99 -2.13
C PRO A 10 2.24 9.29 -2.97
N GLY A 11 2.36 9.16 -4.30
CA GLY A 11 1.28 9.31 -5.26
C GLY A 11 0.28 8.16 -5.22
N ILE A 12 0.63 6.99 -4.67
CA ILE A 12 -0.23 5.80 -4.67
C ILE A 12 -0.62 5.43 -3.22
N PRO A 13 -1.73 5.99 -2.68
CA PRO A 13 -2.28 5.49 -1.43
C PRO A 13 -2.72 4.03 -1.60
N VAL A 14 -2.27 3.13 -0.72
CA VAL A 14 -2.59 1.67 -0.78
C VAL A 14 -4.09 1.43 -0.84
N PHE A 15 -4.84 2.01 0.09
CA PHE A 15 -6.30 1.99 0.21
C PHE A 15 -6.94 3.17 -0.52
N GLY A 16 -6.38 3.54 -1.68
CA GLY A 16 -6.92 4.52 -2.59
C GLY A 16 -7.75 3.92 -3.72
N THR A 17 -8.17 4.77 -4.66
CA THR A 17 -8.98 4.39 -5.82
C THR A 17 -8.24 4.49 -7.16
N LYS A 18 -6.92 4.75 -7.15
CA LYS A 18 -6.12 4.71 -8.38
C LYS A 18 -6.01 3.26 -8.87
N GLY A 19 -5.86 3.04 -10.17
CA GLY A 19 -5.67 1.69 -10.72
C GLY A 19 -4.50 0.95 -10.03
N ALA A 20 -3.39 1.64 -9.77
CA ALA A 20 -2.28 1.08 -9.01
C ALA A 20 -2.65 0.71 -7.56
N SER A 21 -3.47 1.51 -6.88
CA SER A 21 -3.99 1.18 -5.53
C SER A 21 -4.81 -0.11 -5.55
N VAL A 22 -5.71 -0.24 -6.53
CA VAL A 22 -6.54 -1.44 -6.69
C VAL A 22 -5.67 -2.67 -6.97
N HIS A 23 -4.64 -2.54 -7.81
CA HIS A 23 -3.68 -3.62 -8.05
C HIS A 23 -2.92 -4.04 -6.78
N ILE A 24 -2.48 -3.10 -5.94
CA ILE A 24 -1.87 -3.41 -4.64
C ILE A 24 -2.83 -4.27 -3.80
N GLN A 25 -4.08 -3.81 -3.68
CA GLN A 25 -5.12 -4.50 -2.90
C GLN A 25 -5.38 -5.93 -3.42
N ASP A 26 -5.47 -6.12 -4.74
CA ASP A 26 -5.69 -7.44 -5.34
C ASP A 26 -4.51 -8.40 -5.13
N VAL A 27 -3.28 -7.91 -5.23
CA VAL A 27 -2.09 -8.72 -4.96
C VAL A 27 -2.05 -9.14 -3.49
N VAL A 28 -2.24 -8.19 -2.56
CA VAL A 28 -2.26 -8.50 -1.12
C VAL A 28 -3.38 -9.50 -0.80
N ARG A 29 -4.58 -9.27 -1.32
CA ARG A 29 -5.75 -10.15 -1.14
C ARG A 29 -5.43 -11.58 -1.56
N GLU A 30 -4.80 -11.78 -2.73
CA GLU A 30 -4.43 -13.11 -3.20
C GLU A 30 -3.36 -13.77 -2.32
N LEU A 31 -2.38 -13.00 -1.83
CA LEU A 31 -1.35 -13.51 -0.92
C LEU A 31 -1.96 -13.95 0.42
N VAL A 32 -2.85 -13.16 0.99
CA VAL A 32 -3.60 -13.52 2.21
C VAL A 32 -4.45 -14.76 1.96
N ARG A 33 -5.18 -14.82 0.84
CA ARG A 33 -6.03 -15.97 0.47
C ARG A 33 -5.23 -17.28 0.34
N ARG A 34 -3.95 -17.21 -0.04
CA ARG A 34 -3.04 -18.36 -0.10
C ARG A 34 -2.43 -18.75 1.25
N GLY A 35 -2.76 -18.03 2.33
CA GLY A 35 -2.27 -18.30 3.68
C GLY A 35 -0.86 -17.76 3.95
N HIS A 36 -0.42 -16.72 3.22
CA HIS A 36 0.81 -16.01 3.57
C HIS A 36 0.55 -15.01 4.71
N ASP A 37 1.56 -14.81 5.56
CA ASP A 37 1.62 -13.75 6.55
C ASP A 37 2.11 -12.49 5.81
N VAL A 38 1.26 -11.48 5.67
CA VAL A 38 1.50 -10.29 4.84
C VAL A 38 1.42 -9.05 5.70
N GLU A 39 2.42 -8.18 5.62
CA GLU A 39 2.42 -6.83 6.21
C GLU A 39 2.63 -5.80 5.10
N ILE A 40 1.90 -4.69 5.14
CA ILE A 40 2.01 -3.61 4.15
C ILE A 40 2.80 -2.45 4.76
N HIS A 41 3.85 -2.04 4.07
CA HIS A 41 4.62 -0.83 4.36
C HIS A 41 4.35 0.18 3.26
N ALA A 42 3.90 1.38 3.60
CA ALA A 42 3.66 2.38 2.57
C ALA A 42 3.97 3.79 3.04
N VAL A 43 4.35 4.65 2.09
CA VAL A 43 4.45 6.09 2.36
C VAL A 43 3.08 6.70 2.60
N ARG A 44 2.05 6.15 1.97
CA ARG A 44 0.67 6.59 2.12
C ARG A 44 -0.29 5.40 2.14
N MET A 45 -1.06 5.27 3.22
CA MET A 45 -2.07 4.22 3.34
C MET A 45 -3.37 4.62 2.65
N GLY A 46 -3.84 5.84 2.83
CA GLY A 46 -5.21 6.19 2.47
C GLY A 46 -6.21 5.68 3.51
N ASP A 47 -7.48 6.03 3.33
CA ASP A 47 -8.51 5.96 4.37
C ASP A 47 -9.64 4.96 4.06
N ARG A 48 -9.65 4.34 2.88
CA ARG A 48 -10.74 3.44 2.43
C ARG A 48 -10.35 1.98 2.54
N VAL A 49 -9.99 1.54 3.75
CA VAL A 49 -9.57 0.15 4.00
C VAL A 49 -10.73 -0.81 3.71
N PRO A 50 -10.59 -1.74 2.74
CA PRO A 50 -11.60 -2.76 2.49
C PRO A 50 -11.74 -3.72 3.68
N ALA A 51 -12.96 -4.20 3.95
CA ALA A 51 -13.24 -5.07 5.09
C ALA A 51 -12.42 -6.37 5.08
N ASP A 52 -12.14 -6.91 3.90
CA ASP A 52 -11.36 -8.13 3.71
C ASP A 52 -9.83 -7.93 3.83
N LEU A 53 -9.38 -6.68 3.99
CA LEU A 53 -7.99 -6.31 4.25
C LEU A 53 -7.80 -5.60 5.60
N ALA A 54 -8.87 -5.44 6.39
CA ALA A 54 -8.85 -4.68 7.65
C ALA A 54 -7.89 -5.26 8.70
N ASP A 55 -7.69 -6.58 8.68
CA ASP A 55 -6.81 -7.29 9.62
C ASP A 55 -5.37 -7.44 9.11
N VAL A 56 -5.05 -6.93 7.90
CA VAL A 56 -3.68 -6.96 7.38
C VAL A 56 -2.84 -5.91 8.11
N PRO A 57 -1.73 -6.30 8.79
CA PRO A 57 -0.84 -5.34 9.45
C PRO A 57 -0.32 -4.29 8.48
N THR A 58 -0.26 -3.04 8.95
CA THR A 58 0.16 -1.88 8.15
C THR A 58 1.15 -1.02 8.93
N VAL A 59 2.16 -0.49 8.23
CA VAL A 59 3.09 0.51 8.75
C VAL A 59 3.20 1.65 7.77
N GLU A 60 2.82 2.85 8.19
CA GLU A 60 2.89 4.06 7.37
C GLU A 60 4.18 4.85 7.62
N TYR A 61 4.82 5.30 6.54
CA TYR A 61 6.06 6.09 6.54
C TYR A 61 5.79 7.45 5.87
N PRO A 62 5.09 8.36 6.56
CA PRO A 62 4.71 9.64 5.96
C PRO A 62 5.96 10.42 5.53
N LEU A 63 5.89 11.02 4.34
CA LEU A 63 6.92 11.91 3.82
C LEU A 63 6.44 13.35 3.92
N ASP A 64 7.37 14.26 4.23
CA ASP A 64 7.09 15.69 4.23
C ASP A 64 6.68 16.15 2.82
N ALA A 65 5.59 16.94 2.77
CA ALA A 65 4.87 17.30 1.54
C ALA A 65 5.72 18.04 0.50
N ASP A 66 6.85 18.61 0.90
CA ASP A 66 7.68 19.50 0.08
C ASP A 66 8.45 18.78 -1.04
N GLY A 67 8.57 17.45 -0.99
CA GLY A 67 9.39 16.67 -1.93
C GLY A 67 8.63 15.84 -2.97
N ALA A 68 7.30 15.94 -3.06
CA ALA A 68 6.49 15.05 -3.88
C ALA A 68 6.53 15.39 -5.39
N GLY A 69 6.60 16.69 -5.74
CA GLY A 69 6.54 17.15 -7.13
C GLY A 69 7.83 16.98 -7.95
N ASP A 70 8.94 16.65 -7.30
CA ASP A 70 10.27 16.65 -7.92
C ASP A 70 10.77 15.28 -8.37
N ARG A 71 10.05 14.19 -8.04
CA ARG A 71 10.53 12.81 -8.21
C ARG A 71 10.22 12.20 -9.57
N GLU A 72 9.36 12.84 -10.36
CA GLU A 72 8.94 12.39 -11.70
C GLU A 72 9.60 13.23 -12.81
N ARG A 73 10.87 13.62 -12.59
CA ARG A 73 11.73 14.20 -13.63
C ARG A 73 12.82 13.17 -13.97
N ALA A 74 12.50 12.28 -14.90
CA ALA A 74 13.44 11.36 -15.55
C ALA A 74 13.75 11.86 -16.97
#